data_AF-A0A7D7L9D0-F1
#
_entry.id   AF-A0A7D7L9D0-F1
#
_cell.length_a   1.000
_cell.length_b   1.000
_cell.length_c   1.000
_cell.angle_alpha   90.00
_cell.angle_beta   90.00
_cell.angle_gamma   90.00
#
_symmetry.space_group_name_H-M   'P 1'
#
loop_
_entity.id
_entity.type
_entity.pdbx_description
1 polymer ?
#
loop_
_entity_poly.entity_id
_entity_poly.type
_entity_poly.pdbx_seq_one_letter_code
_entity_poly.pdbx_strand_id
1 'polypeptide(L)'
;MVATLDDTKRNAIALKLASLKALQQLVIENERLLLTQGLDAEIADRIRNFLNDDEKNLGVLETVIGQYGIQAEPKKVVTEFIAKARELFKGSELSLYEKVSQHELLKHQLVMSGLIVHKAAQKVGADVLLAIAPLNTINFENRAHQEQLKGILEILGVRELTGQDADQGIWARVQDALAAVSGVVGSAVTQASDKKDLNIQDAIRLDHNKVNTLFTELLQSNDPQKIQEYFGQIYKDLSAHAEAEEETVYPRVRPFYGQDNTQELFDEQAHAKQALEEIKALSPSSPQFKEKVKQLMDALGDHIRQEETTMFAAIRNNLSTEQSEQLATEFKAAKTRIQQKLGVVTESNV
;
A
#
# COMPACT_ATOMS: atom_id res chain seq x y z
N MET A 1 8.08 -27.93 -35.39
CA MET A 1 6.92 -27.05 -35.62
C MET A 1 7.36 -25.61 -35.40
N VAL A 2 6.99 -24.68 -36.27
CA VAL A 2 7.22 -23.24 -36.06
C VAL A 2 6.23 -22.79 -34.99
N ALA A 3 6.72 -22.25 -33.87
CA ALA A 3 5.85 -21.76 -32.80
C ALA A 3 4.99 -20.59 -33.31
N THR A 4 3.71 -20.57 -32.97
CA THR A 4 2.85 -19.43 -33.31
C THR A 4 3.23 -18.21 -32.46
N LEU A 5 2.78 -17.02 -32.89
CA LEU A 5 2.97 -15.80 -32.11
C LEU A 5 2.33 -15.92 -30.71
N ASP A 6 1.18 -16.60 -30.61
CA ASP A 6 0.50 -16.80 -29.34
C ASP A 6 1.19 -17.84 -28.46
N ASP A 7 1.77 -18.91 -29.03
CA ASP A 7 2.63 -19.83 -28.28
C ASP A 7 3.84 -19.10 -27.70
N THR A 8 4.41 -18.16 -28.45
CA THR A 8 5.57 -17.37 -28.00
C THR A 8 5.19 -16.46 -26.82
N LYS A 9 4.05 -15.76 -26.90
CA LYS A 9 3.54 -14.92 -25.80
C LYS A 9 3.21 -15.75 -24.56
N ARG A 10 2.56 -16.91 -24.75
CA ARG A 10 2.18 -17.80 -23.64
C ARG A 10 3.40 -18.38 -22.94
N ASN A 11 4.43 -18.78 -23.68
CA ASN A 11 5.71 -19.20 -23.12
C ASN A 11 6.44 -18.06 -22.38
N ALA A 12 6.35 -16.81 -22.87
CA ALA A 12 6.93 -15.67 -22.17
C ALA A 12 6.27 -15.42 -20.81
N ILE A 13 4.95 -15.58 -20.71
CA ILE A 13 4.22 -15.53 -19.42
C ILE A 13 4.66 -16.69 -18.52
N ALA A 14 4.76 -17.92 -19.04
CA ALA A 14 5.23 -19.08 -18.27
C ALA A 14 6.61 -18.84 -17.64
N LEU A 15 7.57 -18.34 -18.43
CA LEU A 15 8.92 -18.00 -17.96
C LEU A 15 8.88 -16.94 -16.85
N LYS A 16 7.97 -15.97 -16.94
CA LYS A 16 7.82 -14.91 -15.94
C LYS A 16 7.18 -15.43 -14.65
N LEU A 17 6.19 -16.33 -14.74
CA LEU A 17 5.61 -17.03 -13.59
C LEU A 17 6.65 -17.90 -12.87
N ALA A 18 7.46 -18.64 -13.62
CA ALA A 18 8.56 -19.43 -13.04
C ALA A 18 9.56 -18.52 -12.29
N SER A 19 9.92 -17.38 -12.90
CA SER A 19 10.80 -16.39 -12.26
C SER A 19 10.18 -15.78 -10.99
N LEU A 20 8.88 -15.48 -11.01
CA LEU A 20 8.14 -15.02 -9.82
C LEU A 20 8.22 -16.05 -8.69
N LYS A 21 8.03 -17.34 -9.00
CA LYS A 21 8.10 -18.41 -8.00
C LYS A 21 9.49 -18.51 -7.37
N ALA A 22 10.53 -18.45 -8.18
CA ALA A 22 11.91 -18.49 -7.67
C ALA A 22 12.25 -17.28 -6.79
N LEU A 23 11.77 -16.08 -7.14
CA LEU A 23 11.94 -14.88 -6.32
C LEU A 23 11.11 -14.94 -5.02
N GLN A 24 9.88 -15.46 -5.08
CA GLN A 24 9.03 -15.67 -3.90
C GLN A 24 9.71 -16.59 -2.87
N GLN A 25 10.37 -17.65 -3.34
CA GLN A 25 11.15 -18.55 -2.48
C GLN A 25 12.33 -17.82 -1.82
N LEU A 26 13.06 -16.99 -2.58
CA LEU A 26 14.15 -16.19 -2.02
C LEU A 26 13.64 -15.20 -0.95
N VAL A 27 12.49 -14.57 -1.19
CA VAL A 27 11.84 -13.65 -0.22
C VAL A 27 11.52 -14.36 1.09
N ILE A 28 10.92 -15.54 1.03
CA ILE A 28 10.63 -16.39 2.21
C ILE A 28 11.92 -16.79 2.93
N GLU A 29 12.96 -17.19 2.20
CA GLU A 29 14.26 -17.51 2.80
C GLU A 29 14.86 -16.31 3.53
N ASN A 30 14.75 -15.11 2.95
CA ASN A 30 15.24 -13.87 3.55
C ASN A 30 14.46 -13.51 4.81
N GLU A 31 13.13 -13.61 4.81
CA GLU A 31 12.28 -13.36 5.98
C GLU A 31 12.63 -14.30 7.14
N ARG A 32 12.79 -15.60 6.86
CA ARG A 32 13.26 -16.56 7.88
C ARG A 32 14.61 -16.17 8.44
N LEU A 33 15.55 -15.73 7.60
CA LEU A 33 16.87 -15.33 8.06
C LEU A 33 16.80 -14.05 8.90
N LEU A 34 16.03 -13.04 8.46
CA LEU A 34 15.83 -11.77 9.19
C LEU A 34 15.33 -12.01 10.62
N LEU A 35 14.41 -12.95 10.81
CA LEU A 35 13.91 -13.33 12.13
C LEU A 35 14.97 -13.92 13.06
N THR A 36 16.13 -14.32 12.55
CA THR A 36 17.29 -14.77 13.35
C THR A 36 18.30 -13.66 13.65
N GLN A 37 18.15 -12.46 13.08
CA GLN A 37 19.11 -11.36 13.20
C GLN A 37 18.89 -10.45 14.43
N GLY A 38 18.11 -10.89 15.43
CA GLY A 38 17.89 -10.11 16.66
C GLY A 38 17.08 -8.83 16.44
N LEU A 39 16.04 -8.91 15.60
CA LEU A 39 15.08 -7.81 15.40
C LEU A 39 14.34 -7.46 16.69
N ASP A 40 14.01 -6.17 16.86
CA ASP A 40 13.05 -5.77 17.90
C ASP A 40 11.70 -6.46 17.69
N ALA A 41 10.96 -6.62 18.79
CA ALA A 41 9.70 -7.37 18.80
C ALA A 41 8.71 -6.89 17.73
N GLU A 42 8.52 -5.57 17.57
CA GLU A 42 7.58 -5.03 16.59
C GLU A 42 8.00 -5.33 15.14
N ILE A 43 9.28 -5.16 14.81
CA ILE A 43 9.80 -5.46 13.46
C ILE A 43 9.73 -6.98 13.22
N ALA A 44 10.09 -7.79 14.22
CA ALA A 44 10.02 -9.24 14.13
C ALA A 44 8.58 -9.74 13.92
N ASP A 45 7.58 -9.11 14.55
CA ASP A 45 6.17 -9.43 14.38
C ASP A 45 5.71 -9.14 12.94
N ARG A 46 6.11 -8.00 12.37
CA ARG A 46 5.82 -7.66 10.96
C ARG A 46 6.46 -8.63 9.98
N ILE A 47 7.75 -8.95 10.16
CA ILE A 47 8.43 -9.93 9.30
C ILE A 47 7.80 -11.33 9.45
N ARG A 48 7.29 -11.70 10.63
CA ARG A 48 6.53 -12.95 10.82
C ARG A 48 5.20 -12.94 10.07
N ASN A 49 4.50 -11.80 10.05
CA ASN A 49 3.27 -11.66 9.26
C ASN A 49 3.58 -11.79 7.77
N PHE A 50 4.63 -11.12 7.28
CA PHE A 50 5.05 -11.26 5.88
C PHE A 50 5.32 -12.72 5.55
N LEU A 51 6.16 -13.39 6.34
CA LEU A 51 6.50 -14.79 6.14
C LEU A 51 5.27 -15.70 6.02
N ASN A 52 4.26 -15.52 6.86
CA ASN A 52 3.02 -16.30 6.81
C ASN A 52 2.25 -16.06 5.50
N ASP A 53 2.09 -14.79 5.12
CA ASP A 53 1.40 -14.40 3.89
C ASP A 53 2.18 -14.89 2.65
N ASP A 54 3.50 -14.81 2.69
CA ASP A 54 4.40 -15.22 1.61
C ASP A 54 4.48 -16.74 1.41
N GLU A 55 4.47 -17.52 2.48
CA GLU A 55 4.34 -18.98 2.42
C GLU A 55 3.01 -19.40 1.77
N LYS A 56 1.91 -18.73 2.14
CA LYS A 56 0.59 -18.95 1.52
C LYS A 56 0.61 -18.53 0.04
N ASN A 57 1.21 -17.38 -0.28
CA ASN A 57 1.32 -16.87 -1.64
C ASN A 57 2.13 -17.78 -2.55
N LEU A 58 3.17 -18.44 -2.03
CA LEU A 58 3.91 -19.46 -2.78
C LEU A 58 2.97 -20.60 -3.23
N GLY A 59 2.08 -21.09 -2.36
CA GLY A 59 1.10 -22.12 -2.72
C GLY A 59 0.08 -21.65 -3.76
N VAL A 60 -0.39 -20.40 -3.67
CA VAL A 60 -1.27 -19.79 -4.68
C VAL A 60 -0.54 -19.70 -6.03
N LEU A 61 0.71 -19.26 -6.03
CA LEU A 61 1.53 -19.13 -7.23
C LEU A 61 1.82 -20.48 -7.90
N GLU A 62 2.07 -21.52 -7.12
CA GLU A 62 2.21 -22.89 -7.62
C GLU A 62 0.92 -23.40 -8.26
N THR A 63 -0.22 -23.10 -7.65
CA THR A 63 -1.54 -23.42 -8.21
C THR A 63 -1.76 -22.70 -9.54
N VAL A 64 -1.44 -21.40 -9.62
CA VAL A 64 -1.53 -20.61 -10.85
C VAL A 64 -0.63 -21.21 -11.94
N ILE A 65 0.62 -21.55 -11.62
CA ILE A 65 1.55 -22.18 -12.59
C ILE A 65 0.99 -23.51 -13.10
N GLY A 66 0.43 -24.34 -12.20
CA GLY A 66 -0.20 -25.60 -12.56
C GLY A 66 -1.41 -25.42 -13.48
N GLN A 67 -2.30 -24.48 -13.14
CA GLN A 67 -3.50 -24.16 -13.94
C GLN A 67 -3.15 -23.52 -15.29
N TYR A 68 -2.08 -22.72 -15.34
CA TYR A 68 -1.59 -22.14 -16.59
C TYR A 68 -1.08 -23.20 -17.57
N GLY A 69 -0.60 -24.34 -17.06
CA GLY A 69 -0.38 -25.56 -17.83
C GLY A 69 0.89 -25.59 -18.70
N ILE A 70 1.63 -24.48 -18.77
CA ILE A 70 2.91 -24.41 -19.49
C ILE A 70 4.05 -24.44 -18.49
N GLN A 71 4.80 -25.53 -18.50
CA GLN A 71 5.98 -25.70 -17.66
C GLN A 71 7.15 -24.88 -18.22
N ALA A 72 7.78 -24.10 -17.36
CA ALA A 72 8.92 -23.27 -17.69
C ALA A 72 9.83 -23.15 -16.48
N GLU A 73 11.12 -22.95 -16.74
CA GLU A 73 12.13 -22.69 -15.71
C GLU A 73 12.54 -21.21 -15.74
N PRO A 74 12.94 -20.63 -14.59
CA PRO A 74 13.48 -19.27 -14.56
C PRO A 74 14.68 -19.16 -15.51
N LYS A 75 14.84 -17.99 -16.14
CA LYS A 75 16.01 -17.74 -16.99
C LYS A 75 17.29 -17.84 -16.16
N LYS A 76 18.39 -18.30 -16.78
CA LYS A 76 19.71 -18.43 -16.15
C LYS A 76 20.13 -17.16 -15.38
N VAL A 77 19.93 -15.98 -15.97
CA VAL A 77 20.27 -14.70 -15.33
C VAL A 77 19.48 -14.47 -14.03
N VAL A 78 18.22 -14.90 -13.97
CA VAL A 78 17.41 -14.82 -12.74
C VAL A 78 17.95 -15.77 -11.67
N THR A 79 18.33 -16.99 -12.05
CA THR A 79 18.91 -17.96 -11.10
C THR A 79 20.29 -17.51 -10.59
N GLU A 80 21.11 -16.89 -11.44
CA GLU A 80 22.41 -16.30 -11.05
C GLU A 80 22.22 -15.12 -10.09
N PHE A 81 21.27 -14.24 -10.39
CA PHE A 81 20.89 -13.15 -9.49
C PHE A 81 20.43 -13.67 -8.12
N ILE A 82 19.52 -14.66 -8.10
CA ILE A 82 19.03 -15.27 -6.85
C ILE A 82 20.18 -15.89 -6.05
N ALA A 83 21.10 -16.58 -6.71
CA ALA A 83 22.26 -17.16 -6.06
C ALA A 83 23.13 -16.08 -5.40
N LYS A 84 23.40 -14.98 -6.10
CA LYS A 84 24.21 -13.89 -5.55
C LYS A 84 23.51 -13.13 -4.44
N ALA A 85 22.22 -12.83 -4.60
CA ALA A 85 21.40 -12.21 -3.58
C ALA A 85 21.39 -13.06 -2.29
N ARG A 86 21.21 -14.37 -2.42
CA ARG A 86 21.25 -15.32 -1.30
C ARG A 86 22.61 -15.34 -0.59
N GLU A 87 23.70 -15.31 -1.35
CA GLU A 87 25.06 -15.25 -0.80
C GLU A 87 25.26 -13.98 0.05
N LEU A 88 24.94 -12.81 -0.52
CA LEU A 88 25.05 -11.52 0.15
C LEU A 88 24.19 -11.45 1.42
N PHE A 89 22.95 -11.92 1.33
CA PHE A 89 21.98 -11.87 2.43
C PHE A 89 22.39 -12.75 3.62
N LYS A 90 22.97 -13.93 3.34
CA LYS A 90 23.51 -14.85 4.35
C LYS A 90 24.83 -14.38 4.95
N GLY A 91 25.58 -13.57 4.22
CA GLY A 91 26.83 -12.99 4.68
C GLY A 91 26.66 -12.02 5.85
N SER A 92 27.80 -11.60 6.38
CA SER A 92 27.91 -10.52 7.38
C SER A 92 28.32 -9.18 6.77
N GLU A 93 28.48 -9.13 5.43
CA GLU A 93 28.88 -7.91 4.72
C GLU A 93 27.78 -6.85 4.76
N LEU A 94 26.53 -7.27 4.69
CA LEU A 94 25.37 -6.39 4.78
C LEU A 94 24.98 -6.16 6.24
N SER A 95 24.77 -4.90 6.59
CA SER A 95 24.10 -4.53 7.82
C SER A 95 22.65 -5.03 7.85
N LEU A 96 22.00 -4.94 9.01
CA LEU A 96 20.58 -5.27 9.12
C LEU A 96 19.71 -4.36 8.25
N TYR A 97 19.99 -3.06 8.23
CA TYR A 97 19.32 -2.09 7.36
C TYR A 97 19.50 -2.46 5.88
N GLU A 98 20.72 -2.75 5.45
CA GLU A 98 21.00 -3.11 4.06
C GLU A 98 20.31 -4.42 3.66
N LYS A 99 20.26 -5.42 4.56
CA LYS A 99 19.49 -6.66 4.33
C LYS A 99 18.01 -6.34 4.12
N VAL A 100 17.38 -5.56 5.02
CA VAL A 100 15.97 -5.19 4.84
C VAL A 100 15.76 -4.37 3.57
N SER A 101 16.72 -3.52 3.19
CA SER A 101 16.64 -2.73 1.95
C SER A 101 16.68 -3.61 0.70
N GLN A 102 17.59 -4.58 0.65
CA GLN A 102 17.61 -5.56 -0.45
C GLN A 102 16.33 -6.41 -0.48
N HIS A 103 15.79 -6.76 0.69
CA HIS A 103 14.52 -7.49 0.78
C HIS A 103 13.34 -6.66 0.23
N GLU A 104 13.28 -5.36 0.55
CA GLU A 104 12.28 -4.43 -0.01
C GLU A 104 12.35 -4.34 -1.54
N LEU A 105 13.57 -4.25 -2.10
CA LEU A 105 13.76 -4.25 -3.56
C LEU A 105 13.26 -5.55 -4.22
N LEU A 106 13.47 -6.70 -3.58
CA LEU A 106 12.94 -7.99 -4.06
C LEU A 106 11.41 -8.02 -4.02
N LYS A 107 10.80 -7.50 -2.95
CA LYS A 107 9.34 -7.32 -2.85
C LYS A 107 8.80 -6.42 -3.95
N HIS A 108 9.45 -5.29 -4.21
CA HIS A 108 9.10 -4.42 -5.32
C HIS A 108 9.12 -5.15 -6.67
N GLN A 109 10.16 -5.95 -6.90
CA GLN A 109 10.30 -6.73 -8.12
C GLN A 109 9.18 -7.76 -8.29
N LEU A 110 8.70 -8.38 -7.19
CA LEU A 110 7.54 -9.28 -7.21
C LEU A 110 6.26 -8.54 -7.61
N VAL A 111 5.96 -7.39 -6.98
CA VAL A 111 4.80 -6.55 -7.31
C VAL A 111 4.80 -6.18 -8.79
N MET A 112 5.89 -5.60 -9.27
CA MET A 112 6.00 -5.15 -10.65
C MET A 112 5.90 -6.32 -11.64
N SER A 113 6.49 -7.46 -11.30
CA SER A 113 6.43 -8.66 -12.14
C SER A 113 5.02 -9.23 -12.23
N GLY A 114 4.27 -9.29 -11.12
CA GLY A 114 2.89 -9.75 -11.12
C GLY A 114 1.94 -8.80 -11.86
N LEU A 115 2.14 -7.49 -11.73
CA LEU A 115 1.39 -6.48 -12.51
C LEU A 115 1.63 -6.63 -14.01
N ILE A 116 2.89 -6.84 -14.42
CA ILE A 116 3.24 -7.04 -15.84
C ILE A 116 2.60 -8.33 -16.36
N VAL A 117 2.62 -9.42 -15.60
CA VAL A 117 1.96 -10.69 -15.96
C VAL A 117 0.46 -10.48 -16.14
N HIS A 118 -0.19 -9.77 -15.22
CA HIS A 118 -1.61 -9.41 -15.33
C HIS A 118 -1.91 -8.64 -16.62
N LYS A 119 -1.15 -7.57 -16.89
CA LYS A 119 -1.34 -6.75 -18.10
C LYS A 119 -1.03 -7.52 -19.38
N ALA A 120 -0.05 -8.41 -19.38
CA ALA A 120 0.25 -9.27 -20.51
C ALA A 120 -0.90 -10.25 -20.79
N ALA A 121 -1.46 -10.88 -19.75
CA ALA A 121 -2.58 -11.80 -19.87
C ALA A 121 -3.81 -11.16 -20.53
N GLN A 122 -4.13 -9.90 -20.17
CA GLN A 122 -5.19 -9.12 -20.82
C GLN A 122 -5.04 -8.98 -22.34
N LYS A 123 -3.81 -9.08 -22.86
CA LYS A 123 -3.49 -9.01 -24.30
C LYS A 123 -3.38 -10.37 -24.97
N VAL A 124 -3.19 -11.45 -24.21
CA VAL A 124 -3.01 -12.80 -24.76
C VAL A 124 -4.34 -13.52 -24.94
N GLY A 125 -5.23 -13.46 -23.94
CA GLY A 125 -6.52 -14.15 -24.03
C GLY A 125 -7.26 -14.21 -22.70
N ALA A 126 -8.59 -14.33 -22.77
CA ALA A 126 -9.45 -14.41 -21.59
C ALA A 126 -9.17 -15.68 -20.75
N ASP A 127 -8.82 -16.78 -21.40
CA ASP A 127 -8.41 -18.03 -20.74
C ASP A 127 -7.14 -17.85 -19.90
N VAL A 128 -6.16 -17.12 -20.44
CA VAL A 128 -4.92 -16.80 -19.72
C VAL A 128 -5.21 -15.88 -18.53
N LEU A 129 -6.04 -14.86 -18.72
CA LEU A 129 -6.43 -13.94 -17.64
C LEU A 129 -7.15 -14.67 -16.50
N LEU A 130 -8.02 -15.62 -16.81
CA LEU A 130 -8.69 -16.46 -15.81
C LEU A 130 -7.68 -17.34 -15.05
N ALA A 131 -6.75 -17.98 -15.76
CA ALA A 131 -5.74 -18.86 -15.15
C ALA A 131 -4.81 -18.13 -14.16
N ILE A 132 -4.55 -16.84 -14.39
CA ILE A 132 -3.67 -16.03 -13.52
C ILE A 132 -4.43 -15.15 -12.53
N ALA A 133 -5.77 -15.18 -12.50
CA ALA A 133 -6.58 -14.31 -11.65
C ALA A 133 -6.18 -14.35 -10.15
N PRO A 134 -5.80 -15.51 -9.56
CA PRO A 134 -5.34 -15.57 -8.17
C PRO A 134 -4.07 -14.75 -7.87
N LEU A 135 -3.27 -14.38 -8.88
CA LEU A 135 -2.10 -13.50 -8.67
C LEU A 135 -2.47 -12.10 -8.18
N ASN A 136 -3.71 -11.65 -8.38
CA ASN A 136 -4.13 -10.34 -7.93
C ASN A 136 -4.07 -10.21 -6.40
N THR A 137 -4.41 -11.27 -5.67
CA THR A 137 -4.30 -11.33 -4.21
C THR A 137 -2.83 -11.20 -3.79
N ILE A 138 -1.94 -11.97 -4.43
CA ILE A 138 -0.49 -11.91 -4.18
C ILE A 138 0.06 -10.49 -4.41
N ASN A 139 -0.40 -9.81 -5.48
CA ASN A 139 0.04 -8.45 -5.79
C ASN A 139 -0.42 -7.44 -4.73
N PHE A 140 -1.64 -7.60 -4.20
CA PHE A 140 -2.18 -6.72 -3.17
C PHE A 140 -1.41 -6.88 -1.84
N GLU A 141 -1.22 -8.12 -1.39
CA GLU A 141 -0.48 -8.43 -0.16
C GLU A 141 0.98 -7.93 -0.26
N ASN A 142 1.67 -8.20 -1.38
CA ASN A 142 3.03 -7.69 -1.58
C ASN A 142 3.13 -6.16 -1.56
N ARG A 143 2.12 -5.44 -2.06
CA ARG A 143 2.08 -3.97 -1.98
C ARG A 143 1.93 -3.50 -0.54
N ALA A 144 1.08 -4.16 0.25
CA ALA A 144 0.95 -3.87 1.67
C ALA A 144 2.27 -4.12 2.44
N HIS A 145 3.00 -5.19 2.09
CA HIS A 145 4.32 -5.47 2.68
C HIS A 145 5.33 -4.38 2.33
N GLN A 146 5.35 -3.90 1.07
CA GLN A 146 6.25 -2.81 0.65
C GLN A 146 6.05 -1.54 1.48
N GLU A 147 4.80 -1.12 1.72
CA GLU A 147 4.55 0.08 2.52
C GLU A 147 5.03 -0.08 3.97
N GLN A 148 4.85 -1.26 4.56
CA GLN A 148 5.36 -1.54 5.91
C GLN A 148 6.90 -1.61 5.95
N LEU A 149 7.54 -2.16 4.92
CA LEU A 149 8.99 -2.23 4.81
C LEU A 149 9.64 -0.84 4.77
N LYS A 150 8.98 0.16 4.17
CA LYS A 150 9.48 1.55 4.20
C LYS A 150 9.62 2.07 5.63
N GLY A 151 8.63 1.82 6.49
CA GLY A 151 8.69 2.20 7.90
C GLY A 151 9.79 1.46 8.67
N ILE A 152 10.00 0.17 8.38
CA ILE A 152 11.11 -0.60 8.96
C ILE A 152 12.46 -0.03 8.51
N LEU A 153 12.60 0.34 7.24
CA LEU A 153 13.82 0.94 6.69
C LEU A 153 14.14 2.29 7.32
N GLU A 154 13.14 3.13 7.56
CA GLU A 154 13.32 4.39 8.26
C GLU A 154 13.88 4.15 9.67
N ILE A 155 13.25 3.26 10.45
CA ILE A 155 13.71 2.93 11.81
C ILE A 155 15.14 2.40 11.80
N LEU A 156 15.41 1.38 10.97
CA LEU A 156 16.73 0.75 10.91
C LEU A 156 17.80 1.69 10.36
N GLY A 157 17.47 2.50 9.36
CA GLY A 157 18.38 3.44 8.72
C GLY A 157 18.75 4.60 9.64
N VAL A 158 17.78 5.19 10.36
CA VAL A 158 18.06 6.25 11.36
C VAL A 158 18.95 5.69 12.46
N ARG A 159 18.67 4.49 12.96
CA ARG A 159 19.51 3.83 13.96
C ARG A 159 20.92 3.56 13.47
N GLU A 160 21.07 3.07 12.25
CA GLU A 160 22.37 2.81 11.66
C GLU A 160 23.20 4.10 11.53
N LEU A 161 22.57 5.18 11.06
CA LEU A 161 23.27 6.44 10.78
C LEU A 161 23.55 7.27 12.04
N THR A 162 22.70 7.18 13.06
CA THR A 162 22.74 8.08 14.24
C THR A 162 23.01 7.35 15.55
N GLY A 163 22.82 6.03 15.62
CA GLY A 163 22.81 5.26 16.86
C GLY A 163 21.58 5.49 17.74
N GLN A 164 20.56 6.21 17.25
CA GLN A 164 19.34 6.56 17.99
C GLN A 164 18.10 6.00 17.29
N ASP A 165 17.03 5.74 18.06
CA ASP A 165 15.73 5.40 17.49
C ASP A 165 15.19 6.58 16.65
N ALA A 166 14.55 6.28 15.52
CA ALA A 166 13.75 7.28 14.83
C ALA A 166 12.67 7.81 15.78
N ASP A 167 12.43 9.12 15.76
CA ASP A 167 11.40 9.74 16.60
C ASP A 167 10.04 9.08 16.31
N GLN A 168 9.61 8.18 17.20
CA GLN A 168 8.38 7.38 17.03
C GLN A 168 7.09 8.19 17.20
N GLY A 169 7.13 9.50 16.96
CA GLY A 169 5.93 10.29 16.81
C GLY A 169 5.25 9.90 15.50
N ILE A 170 4.02 9.39 15.57
CA ILE A 170 3.11 9.19 14.43
C ILE A 170 3.07 10.41 13.49
N TRP A 171 3.38 11.60 14.01
CA TRP A 171 3.55 12.84 13.27
C TRP A 171 4.78 12.88 12.34
N ALA A 172 5.92 12.30 12.72
CA ALA A 172 7.12 12.24 11.87
C ALA A 172 6.88 11.38 10.62
N ARG A 173 6.36 10.16 10.76
CA ARG A 173 6.04 9.27 9.61
C ARG A 173 5.02 9.87 8.64
N VAL A 174 4.02 10.58 9.16
CA VAL A 174 3.01 11.29 8.34
C VAL A 174 3.61 12.54 7.70
N GLN A 175 4.44 13.30 8.42
CA GLN A 175 5.15 14.45 7.88
C GLN A 175 6.20 14.04 6.84
N ASP A 176 6.91 12.94 7.01
CA ASP A 176 7.95 12.46 6.10
C ASP A 176 7.35 11.92 4.80
N ALA A 177 6.22 11.19 4.89
CA ALA A 177 5.44 10.80 3.72
C ALA A 177 4.86 12.04 2.99
N LEU A 178 4.36 13.03 3.74
CA LEU A 178 3.88 14.28 3.16
C LEU A 178 5.03 15.16 2.61
N ALA A 179 6.22 15.14 3.20
CA ALA A 179 7.39 15.92 2.80
C ALA A 179 8.05 15.34 1.56
N ALA A 180 8.20 14.01 1.50
CA ALA A 180 8.68 13.29 0.32
C ALA A 180 7.76 13.51 -0.90
N VAL A 181 6.46 13.70 -0.68
CA VAL A 181 5.46 13.90 -1.75
C VAL A 181 5.24 15.38 -2.09
N SER A 182 5.40 16.30 -1.12
CA SER A 182 5.26 17.75 -1.34
C SER A 182 6.53 18.40 -1.89
N GLY A 183 7.66 17.69 -1.91
CA GLY A 183 8.93 18.22 -2.41
C GLY A 183 9.56 19.32 -1.55
N VAL A 184 9.06 19.52 -0.33
CA VAL A 184 9.58 20.53 0.60
C VAL A 184 10.65 19.92 1.48
N VAL A 185 11.74 19.44 0.86
CA VAL A 185 13.04 19.39 1.56
C VAL A 185 13.62 20.81 1.50
N GLY A 186 14.09 21.28 2.66
CA GLY A 186 14.52 22.64 2.93
C GLY A 186 15.12 23.41 1.74
N SER A 187 14.62 24.63 1.56
CA SER A 187 15.17 25.61 0.65
C SER A 187 16.67 25.83 0.87
N ALA A 188 17.49 25.33 -0.05
CA ALA A 188 18.48 26.13 -0.74
C ALA A 188 19.03 25.33 -1.95
N VAL A 189 18.76 25.87 -3.14
CA VAL A 189 19.37 25.46 -4.43
C VAL A 189 18.82 24.16 -5.04
N THR A 190 17.67 24.27 -5.70
CA THR A 190 17.55 24.00 -7.15
C THR A 190 16.33 24.75 -7.69
N GLN A 191 16.57 25.83 -8.42
CA GLN A 191 15.56 26.41 -9.31
C GLN A 191 15.44 25.56 -10.58
N ALA A 192 14.20 25.41 -11.04
CA ALA A 192 13.76 25.04 -12.38
C ALA A 192 13.83 23.54 -12.78
N SER A 193 12.82 22.78 -12.34
CA SER A 193 12.05 21.92 -13.24
C SER A 193 10.62 21.74 -12.70
N ASP A 194 9.65 22.05 -13.55
CA ASP A 194 8.20 21.76 -13.49
C ASP A 194 7.63 21.26 -12.15
N LYS A 195 7.03 22.21 -11.42
CA LYS A 195 6.17 21.97 -10.26
C LYS A 195 4.97 21.12 -10.72
N LYS A 196 5.06 19.81 -10.54
CA LYS A 196 3.95 18.88 -10.72
C LYS A 196 3.05 19.05 -9.50
N ASP A 197 2.08 19.96 -9.56
CA ASP A 197 1.13 20.15 -8.47
C ASP A 197 0.29 18.85 -8.32
N LEU A 198 0.10 18.39 -7.09
CA LEU A 198 -0.64 17.16 -6.79
C LEU A 198 -2.09 17.27 -7.28
N ASN A 199 -2.52 16.33 -8.14
CA ASN A 199 -3.92 16.27 -8.61
C ASN A 199 -4.84 15.60 -7.57
N ILE A 200 -6.17 15.65 -7.79
CA ILE A 200 -7.14 15.16 -6.80
C ILE A 200 -7.00 13.66 -6.53
N GLN A 201 -6.75 12.86 -7.57
CA GLN A 201 -6.59 11.40 -7.41
C GLN A 201 -5.35 11.05 -6.58
N ASP A 202 -4.27 11.84 -6.69
CA ASP A 202 -3.09 11.68 -5.86
C ASP A 202 -3.40 12.09 -4.40
N ALA A 203 -4.11 13.19 -4.18
CA ALA A 203 -4.49 13.66 -2.85
C ALA A 203 -5.36 12.64 -2.08
N ILE A 204 -6.41 12.11 -2.72
CA ILE A 204 -7.31 11.11 -2.14
C ILE A 204 -6.55 9.80 -1.86
N ARG A 205 -5.72 9.33 -2.81
CA ARG A 205 -4.92 8.11 -2.63
C ARG A 205 -3.94 8.20 -1.46
N LEU A 206 -3.37 9.38 -1.20
CA LEU A 206 -2.49 9.57 -0.05
C LEU A 206 -3.25 9.36 1.27
N ASP A 207 -4.48 9.87 1.36
CA ASP A 207 -5.34 9.65 2.52
C ASP A 207 -5.72 8.17 2.69
N HIS A 208 -6.09 7.50 1.59
CA HIS A 208 -6.38 6.06 1.59
C HIS A 208 -5.20 5.23 2.08
N ASN A 209 -3.99 5.52 1.60
CA ASN A 209 -2.79 4.82 2.04
C ASN A 209 -2.52 5.07 3.53
N LYS A 210 -2.66 6.33 3.98
CA LYS A 210 -2.47 6.69 5.39
C LYS A 210 -3.40 5.91 6.30
N VAL A 211 -4.71 5.89 5.99
CA VAL A 211 -5.68 5.21 6.85
C VAL A 211 -5.51 3.69 6.81
N ASN A 212 -5.19 3.10 5.67
CA ASN A 212 -4.88 1.65 5.57
C ASN A 212 -3.68 1.27 6.44
N THR A 213 -2.64 2.09 6.46
CA THR A 213 -1.52 1.91 7.38
C THR A 213 -2.01 1.98 8.82
N LEU A 214 -2.74 3.03 9.22
CA LEU A 214 -3.24 3.16 10.59
C LEU A 214 -4.12 1.99 11.04
N PHE A 215 -4.99 1.46 10.19
CA PHE A 215 -5.76 0.25 10.49
C PHE A 215 -4.86 -0.95 10.76
N THR A 216 -3.83 -1.14 9.92
CA THR A 216 -2.86 -2.23 10.07
C THR A 216 -2.10 -2.10 11.40
N GLU A 217 -1.58 -0.91 11.70
CA GLU A 217 -0.88 -0.63 12.97
C GLU A 217 -1.78 -0.89 14.18
N LEU A 218 -3.03 -0.44 14.13
CA LEU A 218 -4.02 -0.62 15.20
C LEU A 218 -4.29 -2.10 15.45
N LEU A 219 -4.56 -2.88 14.40
CA LEU A 219 -4.92 -4.29 14.53
C LEU A 219 -3.73 -5.13 15.05
N GLN A 220 -2.50 -4.76 14.69
CA GLN A 220 -1.27 -5.43 15.14
C GLN A 220 -0.86 -5.04 16.57
N SER A 221 -1.16 -3.82 17.02
CA SER A 221 -0.78 -3.35 18.35
C SER A 221 -1.52 -4.11 19.46
N ASN A 222 -0.82 -4.51 20.53
CA ASN A 222 -1.42 -5.02 21.77
C ASN A 222 -1.39 -3.98 22.91
N ASP A 223 -0.87 -2.79 22.66
CA ASP A 223 -0.81 -1.69 23.61
C ASP A 223 -2.11 -0.86 23.53
N PRO A 224 -2.95 -0.85 24.59
CA PRO A 224 -4.21 -0.11 24.59
C PRO A 224 -4.05 1.39 24.33
N GLN A 225 -2.94 1.99 24.76
CA GLN A 225 -2.69 3.42 24.53
C GLN A 225 -2.44 3.67 23.04
N LYS A 226 -1.55 2.88 22.42
CA LYS A 226 -1.30 2.97 20.96
C LYS A 226 -2.56 2.69 20.15
N ILE A 227 -3.36 1.68 20.53
CA ILE A 227 -4.64 1.38 19.86
C ILE A 227 -5.57 2.61 19.90
N GLN A 228 -5.69 3.24 21.07
CA GLN A 228 -6.52 4.43 21.24
C GLN A 228 -6.01 5.62 20.40
N GLU A 229 -4.69 5.81 20.35
CA GLU A 229 -4.06 6.85 19.52
C GLU A 229 -4.30 6.62 18.02
N TYR A 230 -4.06 5.39 17.53
CA TYR A 230 -4.32 5.03 16.13
C TYR A 230 -5.79 5.21 15.77
N PHE A 231 -6.70 4.74 16.62
CA PHE A 231 -8.13 4.90 16.36
C PHE A 231 -8.55 6.36 16.36
N GLY A 232 -8.06 7.16 17.31
CA GLY A 232 -8.32 8.60 17.34
C GLY A 232 -7.85 9.30 16.06
N GLN A 233 -6.75 8.86 15.48
CA GLN A 233 -6.25 9.38 14.20
C GLN A 233 -7.10 8.90 13.01
N ILE A 234 -7.45 7.60 12.94
CA ILE A 234 -8.36 7.05 11.92
C ILE A 234 -9.69 7.81 11.93
N TYR A 235 -10.27 8.01 13.10
CA TYR A 235 -11.53 8.72 13.27
C TYR A 235 -11.45 10.13 12.69
N LYS A 236 -10.41 10.89 13.03
CA LYS A 236 -10.21 12.26 12.53
C LYS A 236 -9.97 12.29 11.02
N ASP A 237 -9.07 11.44 10.52
CA ASP A 237 -8.70 11.42 9.12
C ASP A 237 -9.87 11.02 8.24
N LEU A 238 -10.59 9.94 8.57
CA LEU A 238 -11.75 9.49 7.81
C LEU A 238 -12.89 10.48 7.84
N SER A 239 -13.19 11.07 9.01
CA SER A 239 -14.27 12.05 9.13
C SER A 239 -13.99 13.27 8.25
N ALA A 240 -12.76 13.81 8.31
CA ALA A 240 -12.38 14.97 7.52
C ALA A 240 -12.23 14.67 6.03
N HIS A 241 -11.76 13.48 5.68
CA HIS A 241 -11.65 13.02 4.31
C HIS A 241 -13.03 12.90 3.66
N ALA A 242 -13.93 12.12 4.26
CA ALA A 242 -15.27 11.90 3.73
C ALA A 242 -16.04 13.22 3.60
N GLU A 243 -16.06 14.07 4.64
CA GLU A 243 -16.75 15.36 4.55
C GLU A 243 -16.13 16.28 3.48
N ALA A 244 -14.81 16.23 3.24
CA ALA A 244 -14.19 17.00 2.17
C ALA A 244 -14.55 16.48 0.77
N GLU A 245 -14.67 15.16 0.58
CA GLU A 245 -15.13 14.58 -0.69
C GLU A 245 -16.59 14.93 -0.98
N GLU A 246 -17.44 14.82 0.04
CA GLU A 246 -18.86 15.18 -0.01
C GLU A 246 -19.06 16.66 -0.36
N GLU A 247 -18.22 17.56 0.19
CA GLU A 247 -18.29 19.00 -0.05
C GLU A 247 -17.73 19.41 -1.43
N THR A 248 -16.72 18.71 -1.94
CA THR A 248 -15.93 19.19 -3.10
C THR A 248 -15.91 18.21 -4.28
N VAL A 249 -15.51 16.96 -4.05
CA VAL A 249 -15.25 15.97 -5.11
C VAL A 249 -16.55 15.45 -5.69
N TYR A 250 -17.46 14.98 -4.84
CA TYR A 250 -18.70 14.35 -5.28
C TYR A 250 -19.59 15.28 -6.11
N PRO A 251 -19.81 16.57 -5.72
CA PRO A 251 -20.52 17.52 -6.58
C PRO A 251 -19.86 17.69 -7.96
N ARG A 252 -18.52 17.66 -8.01
CA ARG A 252 -17.76 17.87 -9.24
C ARG A 252 -17.80 16.67 -10.20
N VAL A 253 -17.82 15.44 -9.67
CA VAL A 253 -17.81 14.22 -10.48
C VAL A 253 -19.21 13.73 -10.86
N ARG A 254 -20.23 14.04 -10.05
CA ARG A 254 -21.62 13.59 -10.23
C ARG A 254 -22.17 13.75 -11.67
N PRO A 255 -21.90 14.85 -12.42
CA PRO A 255 -22.37 14.99 -13.80
C PRO A 255 -21.81 13.99 -14.81
N PHE A 256 -20.62 13.42 -14.57
CA PHE A 256 -19.94 12.53 -15.52
C PHE A 256 -19.63 11.13 -14.98
N TYR A 257 -19.58 10.95 -13.65
CA TYR A 257 -19.46 9.64 -13.01
C TYR A 257 -20.82 8.95 -12.84
N GLY A 258 -21.90 9.74 -12.79
CA GLY A 258 -23.28 9.26 -12.71
C GLY A 258 -23.89 9.46 -11.32
N GLN A 259 -25.20 9.74 -11.29
CA GLN A 259 -25.93 10.00 -10.05
C GLN A 259 -25.92 8.80 -9.12
N ASP A 260 -26.30 7.63 -9.62
CA ASP A 260 -26.41 6.40 -8.82
C ASP A 260 -25.04 5.98 -8.26
N ASN A 261 -23.99 5.98 -9.10
CA ASN A 261 -22.63 5.65 -8.67
C ASN A 261 -22.09 6.63 -7.61
N THR A 262 -22.41 7.92 -7.75
CA THR A 262 -21.98 8.92 -6.75
C THR A 262 -22.79 8.77 -5.46
N GLN A 263 -24.07 8.42 -5.56
CA GLN A 263 -24.94 8.22 -4.40
C GLN A 263 -24.52 6.99 -3.59
N GLU A 264 -24.11 5.91 -4.26
CA GLU A 264 -23.56 4.72 -3.61
C GLU A 264 -22.35 5.07 -2.73
N LEU A 265 -21.39 5.86 -3.25
CA LEU A 265 -20.23 6.32 -2.47
C LEU A 265 -20.65 7.14 -1.23
N PHE A 266 -21.63 8.05 -1.37
CA PHE A 266 -22.20 8.79 -0.24
C PHE A 266 -22.78 7.86 0.84
N ASP A 267 -23.55 6.85 0.42
CA ASP A 267 -24.22 5.93 1.33
C ASP A 267 -23.21 5.04 2.07
N GLU A 268 -22.15 4.59 1.38
CA GLU A 268 -21.02 3.87 1.97
C GLU A 268 -20.27 4.71 3.01
N GLN A 269 -19.98 5.98 2.70
CA GLN A 269 -19.34 6.90 3.65
C GLN A 269 -20.22 7.18 4.88
N ALA A 270 -21.54 7.30 4.69
CA ALA A 270 -22.48 7.44 5.79
C ALA A 270 -22.45 6.23 6.74
N HIS A 271 -22.42 5.01 6.18
CA HIS A 271 -22.24 3.79 6.98
C HIS A 271 -20.89 3.75 7.71
N ALA A 272 -19.80 4.15 7.04
CA ALA A 272 -18.47 4.22 7.66
C ALA A 272 -18.43 5.22 8.83
N LYS A 273 -19.06 6.40 8.68
CA LYS A 273 -19.20 7.39 9.76
C LYS A 273 -20.00 6.85 10.95
N GLN A 274 -21.08 6.11 10.70
CA GLN A 274 -21.82 5.44 11.77
C GLN A 274 -20.95 4.41 12.51
N ALA A 275 -20.24 3.56 11.76
CA ALA A 275 -19.33 2.57 12.34
C ALA A 275 -18.22 3.22 13.18
N LEU A 276 -17.70 4.37 12.78
CA LEU A 276 -16.74 5.15 13.56
C LEU A 276 -17.30 5.59 14.92
N GLU A 277 -18.54 6.08 14.99
CA GLU A 277 -19.18 6.41 16.28
C GLU A 277 -19.43 5.17 17.13
N GLU A 278 -19.85 4.05 16.53
CA GLU A 278 -20.04 2.78 17.24
C GLU A 278 -18.72 2.30 17.87
N ILE A 279 -17.61 2.32 17.12
CA ILE A 279 -16.30 1.90 17.61
C ILE A 279 -15.79 2.85 18.71
N LYS A 280 -15.99 4.15 18.54
CA LYS A 280 -15.57 5.17 19.51
C LYS A 280 -16.23 4.99 20.88
N ALA A 281 -17.41 4.39 20.94
CA ALA A 281 -18.10 4.06 22.19
C ALA A 281 -17.56 2.79 22.89
N LEU A 282 -16.72 2.00 22.21
CA LEU A 282 -16.14 0.77 22.74
C LEU A 282 -14.82 1.04 23.46
N SER A 283 -14.48 0.16 24.41
CA SER A 283 -13.17 0.19 25.07
C SER A 283 -12.09 -0.38 24.13
N PRO A 284 -10.94 0.31 23.94
CA PRO A 284 -9.82 -0.18 23.12
C PRO A 284 -9.25 -1.54 23.54
N SER A 285 -9.45 -1.95 24.80
CA SER A 285 -9.02 -3.25 25.33
C SER A 285 -10.06 -4.37 25.14
N SER A 286 -11.26 -4.05 24.67
CA SER A 286 -12.31 -5.05 24.43
C SER A 286 -12.07 -5.82 23.13
N PRO A 287 -12.30 -7.15 23.08
CA PRO A 287 -12.20 -7.92 21.84
C PRO A 287 -13.11 -7.38 20.72
N GLN A 288 -14.27 -6.86 21.11
CA GLN A 288 -15.28 -6.28 20.20
C GLN A 288 -14.74 -5.04 19.46
N PHE A 289 -13.82 -4.29 20.05
CA PHE A 289 -13.22 -3.10 19.44
C PHE A 289 -12.46 -3.48 18.17
N LYS A 290 -11.49 -4.41 18.26
CA LYS A 290 -10.70 -4.84 17.10
C LYS A 290 -11.54 -5.54 16.05
N GLU A 291 -12.57 -6.28 16.45
CA GLU A 291 -13.51 -6.91 15.51
C GLU A 291 -14.24 -5.85 14.67
N LYS A 292 -14.81 -4.83 15.33
CA LYS A 292 -15.50 -3.73 14.65
C LYS A 292 -14.56 -2.87 13.80
N VAL A 293 -13.33 -2.63 14.27
CA VAL A 293 -12.30 -1.95 13.47
C VAL A 293 -11.97 -2.75 12.20
N LYS A 294 -11.85 -4.08 12.30
CA LYS A 294 -11.62 -4.94 11.12
C LYS A 294 -12.80 -4.87 10.14
N GLN A 295 -14.03 -4.90 10.62
CA GLN A 295 -15.22 -4.76 9.77
C GLN A 295 -15.25 -3.40 9.05
N LEU A 296 -14.89 -2.31 9.74
CA LEU A 296 -14.74 -0.99 9.12
C LEU A 296 -13.62 -0.97 8.08
N MET A 297 -12.47 -1.58 8.37
CA MET A 297 -11.34 -1.68 7.43
C MET A 297 -11.75 -2.43 6.16
N ASP A 298 -12.48 -3.54 6.28
CA ASP A 298 -12.94 -4.33 5.13
C ASP A 298 -13.95 -3.53 4.29
N ALA A 299 -14.94 -2.89 4.92
CA ALA A 299 -15.92 -2.05 4.22
C ALA A 299 -15.27 -0.85 3.50
N LEU A 300 -14.33 -0.17 4.16
CA LEU A 300 -13.59 0.93 3.56
C LEU A 300 -12.69 0.44 2.43
N GLY A 301 -12.13 -0.77 2.53
CA GLY A 301 -11.33 -1.38 1.47
C GLY A 301 -12.10 -1.57 0.16
N ASP A 302 -13.39 -1.90 0.23
CA ASP A 302 -14.26 -1.99 -0.93
C ASP A 302 -14.62 -0.60 -1.49
N HIS A 303 -14.95 0.36 -0.62
CA HIS A 303 -15.18 1.77 -0.99
C HIS A 303 -13.98 2.38 -1.73
N ILE A 304 -12.78 2.30 -1.13
CA ILE A 304 -11.52 2.76 -1.72
C ILE A 304 -11.28 2.10 -3.08
N ARG A 305 -11.56 0.80 -3.22
CA ARG A 305 -11.39 0.08 -4.48
C ARG A 305 -12.34 0.62 -5.54
N GLN A 306 -13.61 0.88 -5.21
CA GLN A 306 -14.55 1.49 -6.14
C GLN A 306 -14.03 2.84 -6.61
N GLU A 307 -13.74 3.76 -5.69
CA GLU A 307 -13.24 5.09 -6.03
C GLU A 307 -11.98 5.06 -6.91
N GLU A 308 -10.96 4.29 -6.51
CA GLU A 308 -9.68 4.26 -7.23
C GLU A 308 -9.76 3.58 -8.60
N THR A 309 -10.72 2.68 -8.81
CA THR A 309 -10.85 1.94 -10.07
C THR A 309 -11.83 2.59 -11.04
N THR A 310 -12.95 3.15 -10.55
CA THR A 310 -14.03 3.69 -11.39
C THR A 310 -14.07 5.22 -11.35
N MET A 311 -14.21 5.84 -10.17
CA MET A 311 -14.31 7.30 -10.03
C MET A 311 -13.04 7.99 -10.54
N PHE A 312 -11.86 7.48 -10.19
CA PHE A 312 -10.59 8.07 -10.63
C PHE A 312 -10.38 7.95 -12.14
N ALA A 313 -10.89 6.88 -12.75
CA ALA A 313 -10.90 6.74 -14.21
C ALA A 313 -11.86 7.78 -14.84
N ALA A 314 -13.04 8.00 -14.25
CA ALA A 314 -13.98 9.02 -14.70
C ALA A 314 -13.39 10.43 -14.59
N ILE A 315 -12.72 10.77 -13.49
CA ILE A 315 -12.01 12.06 -13.30
C ILE A 315 -10.96 12.23 -14.41
N ARG A 316 -10.12 11.22 -14.63
CA ARG A 316 -9.04 11.27 -15.64
C ARG A 316 -9.57 11.49 -17.07
N ASN A 317 -10.74 10.96 -17.37
CA ASN A 317 -11.35 11.04 -18.69
C ASN A 317 -12.13 12.35 -18.93
N ASN A 318 -12.48 13.08 -17.86
CA ASN A 318 -13.39 14.23 -17.95
C ASN A 318 -12.81 15.55 -17.44
N LEU A 319 -11.72 15.52 -16.64
CA LEU A 319 -11.05 16.73 -16.15
C LEU A 319 -9.73 16.96 -16.86
N SER A 320 -9.41 18.23 -17.16
CA SER A 320 -8.05 18.61 -17.52
C SER A 320 -7.11 18.49 -16.32
N THR A 321 -5.80 18.49 -16.56
CA THR A 321 -4.78 18.51 -15.50
C THR A 321 -5.03 19.67 -14.53
N GLU A 322 -5.24 20.88 -15.06
CA GLU A 322 -5.46 22.09 -14.25
C GLU A 322 -6.74 22.00 -13.42
N GLN A 323 -7.82 21.44 -13.99
CA GLN A 323 -9.07 21.24 -13.26
C GLN A 323 -8.91 20.22 -12.12
N SER A 324 -8.10 19.19 -12.35
CA SER A 324 -7.82 18.16 -11.36
C SER A 324 -6.94 18.68 -10.21
N GLU A 325 -5.95 19.51 -10.52
CA GLU A 325 -5.09 20.19 -9.53
C GLU A 325 -5.88 21.25 -8.72
N GLN A 326 -6.77 21.97 -9.38
CA GLN A 326 -7.66 22.92 -8.72
C GLN A 326 -8.60 22.20 -7.74
N LEU A 327 -9.20 21.09 -8.16
CA LEU A 327 -10.05 20.27 -7.27
C LEU A 327 -9.26 19.71 -6.08
N ALA A 328 -7.99 19.33 -6.29
CA ALA A 328 -7.10 18.90 -5.20
C ALA A 328 -6.87 20.01 -4.18
N THR A 329 -6.73 21.26 -4.64
CA THR A 329 -6.56 22.44 -3.79
C THR A 329 -7.82 22.70 -2.96
N GLU A 330 -8.99 22.63 -3.59
CA GLU A 330 -10.30 22.78 -2.93
C GLU A 330 -10.54 21.70 -1.87
N PHE A 331 -10.29 20.44 -2.22
CA PHE A 331 -10.36 19.29 -1.31
C PHE A 331 -9.46 19.47 -0.08
N LYS A 332 -8.20 19.84 -0.28
CA LYS A 332 -7.25 20.07 0.83
C LYS A 332 -7.70 21.22 1.73
N ALA A 333 -8.23 22.31 1.15
CA ALA A 333 -8.75 23.44 1.92
C ALA A 333 -9.98 23.07 2.75
N ALA A 334 -10.93 22.34 2.14
CA ALA A 334 -12.11 21.82 2.84
C ALA A 334 -11.70 20.90 3.99
N LYS A 335 -10.84 19.91 3.72
CA LYS A 335 -10.32 18.98 4.73
C LYS A 335 -9.64 19.70 5.89
N THR A 336 -8.75 20.66 5.61
CA THR A 336 -8.07 21.45 6.65
C THR A 336 -9.07 22.18 7.55
N ARG A 337 -10.07 22.83 6.94
CA ARG A 337 -11.14 23.50 7.70
C ARG A 337 -11.92 22.52 8.58
N ILE A 338 -12.24 21.33 8.06
CA ILE A 338 -12.98 20.30 8.81
C ILE A 338 -12.12 19.77 9.98
N GLN A 339 -10.84 19.51 9.75
CA GLN A 339 -9.90 19.10 10.81
C GLN A 339 -9.79 20.14 11.93
N GLN A 340 -9.79 21.43 11.59
CA GLN A 340 -9.81 22.51 12.59
C GLN A 340 -11.10 22.48 13.43
N LYS A 341 -12.26 22.27 12.81
CA LYS A 341 -13.55 22.13 13.52
C LYS A 341 -13.59 20.91 14.45
N LEU A 342 -12.93 19.81 14.05
CA LEU A 342 -12.82 18.59 14.86
C LEU A 342 -11.82 18.72 16.02
N GLY A 343 -11.20 19.89 16.24
CA GLY A 343 -10.40 20.20 17.43
C GLY A 343 -8.90 19.93 17.30
N VAL A 344 -8.29 20.21 16.15
CA VAL A 344 -6.82 20.27 16.03
C VAL A 344 -6.34 21.67 16.44
N VAL A 345 -6.06 21.85 17.73
CA VAL A 345 -5.11 22.87 18.22
C VAL A 345 -4.00 22.15 18.98
N THR A 346 -2.88 21.96 18.31
CA THR A 346 -1.54 22.24 18.83
C THR A 346 -1.02 23.27 17.83
N GLU A 347 -1.00 24.57 18.09
CA GLU A 347 -0.27 25.29 19.13
C GLU A 347 -0.94 26.65 19.37
N SER A 348 -1.05 27.08 20.64
CA SER A 348 -0.98 28.49 21.08
C SER A 348 -0.96 28.56 22.62
N ASN A 349 0.12 29.13 23.17
CA ASN A 349 0.44 29.47 24.57
C ASN A 349 1.17 28.38 25.39
N VAL A 350 2.51 28.37 25.39
CA VAL A 350 3.41 29.23 26.20
C VAL A 350 4.69 29.49 25.40
#